data_AF-A0A3M4UYY8-F1
#
_entry.id   AF-A0A3M4UYY8-F1
#
_cell.length_a   1.000
_cell.length_b   1.000
_cell.length_c   1.000
_cell.angle_alpha   90.00
_cell.angle_beta   90.00
_cell.angle_gamma   90.00
#
_symmetry.space_group_name_H-M   'P 1'
#
loop_
_entity.id
_entity.type
_entity.pdbx_description
1 polymer ?
#
loop_
_entity_poly.entity_id
_entity_poly.type
_entity_poly.pdbx_seq_one_letter_code
_entity_poly.pdbx_strand_id
1 'polypeptide(L)'
;MQKLTKRGVRIEFLKEGLVFTGEDSPMANLMLSVMGAFAEFERALIRERQREGIALAKQRGAYRGRKKALSDEQTATVRQRAAAGEPKAQLAREFGISRETLYQYLRTDD
;
A
#
# COMPACT_ATOMS: atom_id res chain seq x y z
N MET A 1 6.13 -15.78 -18.60
CA MET A 1 6.15 -16.64 -19.80
C MET A 1 7.55 -17.18 -20.10
N GLN A 2 8.51 -16.36 -20.55
CA GLN A 2 9.86 -16.84 -20.95
C GLN A 2 10.60 -17.67 -19.90
N LYS A 3 10.49 -17.33 -18.61
CA LYS A 3 11.10 -18.12 -17.51
C LYS A 3 10.57 -19.55 -17.43
N LEU A 4 9.29 -19.77 -17.76
CA LEU A 4 8.63 -21.08 -17.69
C LEU A 4 8.90 -21.88 -18.96
N THR A 5 8.79 -21.25 -20.14
CA THR A 5 9.05 -21.91 -21.42
C THR A 5 10.53 -22.33 -21.56
N LYS A 6 11.49 -21.55 -21.05
CA LYS A 6 12.92 -21.95 -20.95
C LYS A 6 13.15 -23.22 -20.11
N ARG A 7 12.20 -23.59 -19.24
CA ARG A 7 12.25 -24.80 -18.43
C ARG A 7 11.50 -25.98 -19.07
N GLY A 8 11.06 -25.83 -20.33
CA GLY A 8 10.26 -26.84 -21.05
C GLY A 8 8.78 -26.88 -20.63
N VAL A 9 8.28 -25.86 -19.92
CA VAL A 9 6.87 -25.81 -19.51
C VAL A 9 6.02 -25.22 -20.64
N ARG A 10 5.05 -26.01 -21.10
CA ARG A 10 4.00 -25.56 -22.04
C ARG A 10 2.92 -24.78 -21.30
N ILE A 11 2.53 -23.64 -21.86
CA ILE A 11 1.46 -22.78 -21.34
C ILE A 11 0.42 -22.60 -22.43
N GLU A 12 -0.85 -22.77 -22.08
CA GLU A 12 -1.96 -22.67 -23.00
C GLU A 12 -3.06 -21.78 -22.42
N PHE A 13 -3.46 -20.79 -23.19
CA PHE A 13 -4.60 -19.93 -22.93
C PHE A 13 -5.78 -20.47 -23.72
N LEU A 14 -6.64 -21.24 -23.05
CA LEU A 14 -7.74 -21.96 -23.71
C LEU A 14 -8.75 -21.02 -24.38
N LYS A 15 -9.02 -19.86 -23.77
CA LYS A 15 -10.00 -18.90 -24.27
C LYS A 15 -9.45 -18.10 -25.45
N GLU A 16 -8.20 -17.68 -25.35
CA GLU A 16 -7.52 -16.87 -26.35
C GLU A 16 -6.88 -17.72 -27.48
N GLY A 17 -6.87 -19.04 -27.33
CA GLY A 17 -6.29 -19.98 -28.30
C GLY A 17 -4.78 -19.86 -28.43
N LEU A 18 -4.08 -19.35 -27.41
CA LEU A 18 -2.64 -19.10 -27.47
C LEU A 18 -1.85 -20.22 -26.80
N VAL A 19 -0.88 -20.77 -27.51
CA VAL A 19 0.01 -21.82 -27.00
C VAL A 19 1.45 -21.34 -27.01
N PHE A 20 2.14 -21.54 -25.88
CA PHE A 20 3.55 -21.19 -25.70
C PHE A 20 4.31 -22.44 -25.24
N THR A 21 5.09 -23.02 -26.15
CA THR A 21 5.86 -24.26 -25.92
C THR A 21 7.35 -24.01 -25.69
N GLY A 22 7.84 -22.80 -25.98
CA GLY A 22 9.27 -22.48 -25.95
C GLY A 22 9.96 -22.60 -27.31
N GLU A 23 9.27 -23.12 -28.32
CA GLU A 23 9.63 -22.96 -29.72
C GLU A 23 9.23 -21.55 -30.19
N ASP A 24 10.10 -20.89 -30.96
CA ASP A 24 9.87 -19.53 -31.45
C ASP A 24 8.67 -19.51 -32.40
N SER A 25 7.49 -19.16 -31.88
CA SER A 25 6.34 -18.72 -32.67
C SER A 25 6.35 -17.19 -32.69
N PRO A 26 6.79 -16.54 -33.79
CA PRO A 26 6.82 -15.09 -33.90
C PRO A 26 5.44 -14.46 -33.65
N MET A 27 4.36 -15.14 -34.06
CA MET A 27 2.99 -14.69 -33.86
C MET A 27 2.56 -14.73 -32.38
N ALA A 28 2.88 -15.81 -31.66
CA ALA A 28 2.57 -15.91 -30.23
C ALA A 28 3.35 -14.86 -29.42
N ASN A 29 4.61 -14.61 -29.79
CA ASN A 29 5.44 -13.57 -29.18
C ASN A 29 4.90 -12.16 -29.45
N LEU A 30 4.44 -11.88 -30.68
CA LEU A 30 3.79 -10.62 -31.02
C LEU A 30 2.51 -10.41 -30.21
N MET A 31 1.63 -11.41 -30.17
CA MET A 31 0.37 -11.33 -29.42
C MET A 31 0.63 -11.11 -27.92
N LEU A 32 1.59 -11.84 -27.33
CA LEU A 32 1.98 -11.64 -25.94
C LEU A 32 2.46 -10.21 -25.67
N SER A 33 3.24 -9.65 -26.60
CA SER A 33 3.75 -8.28 -26.50
C SER A 33 2.61 -7.25 -26.57
N VAL A 34 1.67 -7.45 -27.49
CA VAL A 34 0.48 -6.61 -27.62
C VAL A 34 -0.36 -6.67 -26.35
N MET A 35 -0.66 -7.86 -25.83
CA MET A 35 -1.41 -8.02 -24.57
C MET A 35 -0.68 -7.38 -23.38
N GLY A 36 0.64 -7.50 -23.33
CA GLY A 36 1.48 -6.81 -22.33
C GLY A 36 1.34 -5.30 -22.40
N ALA A 37 1.43 -4.73 -23.60
CA ALA A 37 1.26 -3.29 -23.84
C ALA A 37 -0.14 -2.81 -23.44
N PHE A 38 -1.20 -3.55 -23.79
CA PHE A 38 -2.56 -3.23 -23.35
C PHE A 38 -2.71 -3.26 -21.83
N ALA A 39 -2.16 -4.28 -21.16
CA ALA A 39 -2.21 -4.36 -19.70
C ALA A 39 -1.48 -3.19 -19.02
N GLU A 40 -0.37 -2.72 -19.59
CA GLU A 40 0.34 -1.53 -19.12
C GLU A 40 -0.48 -0.25 -19.34
N PHE A 41 -1.08 -0.10 -20.52
CA PHE A 41 -1.95 1.02 -20.87
C PHE A 41 -3.17 1.11 -19.93
N GLU A 42 -3.88 0.01 -19.72
CA GLU A 42 -5.03 -0.03 -18.80
C GLU A 42 -4.63 0.33 -17.37
N ARG A 43 -3.47 -0.17 -16.91
CA ARG A 43 -2.94 0.15 -15.58
C ARG A 43 -2.58 1.63 -15.46
N ALA A 44 -2.08 2.25 -16.53
CA ALA A 44 -1.81 3.69 -16.55
C ALA A 44 -3.11 4.50 -16.42
N LEU A 45 -4.14 4.16 -17.18
CA LEU A 45 -5.47 4.81 -17.10
C LEU A 45 -6.12 4.67 -15.73
N ILE A 46 -6.05 3.49 -15.11
CA ILE A 46 -6.57 3.28 -13.75
C ILE A 46 -5.87 4.21 -12.74
N ARG A 47 -4.54 4.34 -12.85
CA ARG A 47 -3.76 5.22 -11.97
C ARG A 47 -4.06 6.69 -12.21
N GLU A 48 -4.26 7.10 -13.46
CA GLU A 48 -4.65 8.47 -13.81
C GLU A 48 -5.98 8.84 -13.14
N ARG A 49 -7.03 8.05 -13.37
CA ARG A 49 -8.35 8.26 -12.73
C ARG A 49 -8.28 8.22 -11.21
N GLN A 50 -7.46 7.34 -10.65
CA GLN A 50 -7.22 7.31 -9.21
C GLN A 50 -6.61 8.62 -8.71
N ARG A 51 -5.60 9.17 -9.40
CA ARG A 51 -4.98 10.44 -9.01
C ARG A 51 -5.96 11.60 -9.06
N GLU A 52 -6.80 11.66 -10.10
CA GLU A 52 -7.87 12.66 -10.22
C GLU A 52 -8.85 12.57 -9.03
N GLY A 53 -9.31 11.35 -8.71
CA GLY A 53 -10.18 11.09 -7.57
C GLY A 53 -9.53 11.48 -6.23
N ILE A 54 -8.25 11.14 -6.03
CA ILE A 54 -7.47 11.53 -4.85
C ILE A 54 -7.36 13.06 -4.77
N ALA A 55 -7.12 13.75 -5.88
CA ALA A 55 -6.99 15.21 -5.91
C ALA A 55 -8.31 15.89 -5.48
N LEU A 56 -9.45 15.43 -6.01
CA LEU A 56 -10.77 15.92 -5.61
C LEU A 56 -11.07 15.63 -4.13
N ALA A 57 -10.73 14.42 -3.66
CA ALA A 57 -10.91 14.04 -2.26
C ALA A 57 -10.01 14.86 -1.30
N LYS A 58 -8.78 15.20 -1.72
CA LYS A 58 -7.89 16.12 -0.98
C LYS A 58 -8.46 17.53 -0.92
N GLN A 59 -8.94 18.08 -2.03
CA GLN A 59 -9.58 19.40 -2.07
C GLN A 59 -10.79 19.49 -1.14
N ARG A 60 -11.56 18.40 -1.03
CA ARG A 60 -12.72 18.30 -0.10
C ARG A 60 -12.33 17.98 1.35
N GLY A 61 -11.04 17.82 1.67
CA GLY A 61 -10.57 17.50 3.02
C GLY A 61 -10.92 16.10 3.53
N ALA A 62 -11.16 15.14 2.64
CA ALA A 62 -11.56 13.78 3.02
C ALA A 62 -10.43 12.98 3.69
N TYR A 63 -9.16 13.26 3.34
CA TYR A 63 -8.00 12.59 3.92
C TYR A 63 -7.64 13.19 5.28
N ARG A 64 -7.96 12.47 6.36
CA ARG A 64 -7.62 12.86 7.76
C ARG A 64 -6.44 12.06 8.35
N GLY A 65 -5.73 11.33 7.50
CA GLY A 65 -4.63 10.45 7.92
C GLY A 65 -5.11 9.28 8.78
N ARG A 66 -4.16 8.64 9.47
CA ARG A 66 -4.46 7.59 10.45
C ARG A 66 -5.15 8.23 11.67
N LYS A 67 -6.22 7.61 12.16
CA LYS A 67 -6.85 8.02 13.43
C LYS A 67 -5.80 7.97 14.55
N LYS A 68 -5.71 9.05 15.34
CA LYS A 68 -4.86 9.09 16.54
C LYS A 68 -5.25 7.93 17.47
N ALA A 69 -4.25 7.31 18.09
CA ALA A 69 -4.46 6.18 19.01
C ALA A 69 -5.07 6.62 20.35
N LEU A 70 -4.84 7.88 20.75
CA LEU A 70 -5.37 8.48 21.96
C LEU A 70 -6.24 9.68 21.60
N SER A 71 -7.28 9.94 22.40
CA SER A 71 -8.01 11.21 22.36
C SER A 71 -7.14 12.36 22.84
N ASP A 72 -7.56 13.60 22.58
CA ASP A 72 -6.82 14.78 23.07
C ASP A 72 -6.80 14.82 24.60
N GLU A 73 -7.89 14.38 25.27
CA GLU A 73 -7.96 14.24 26.73
C GLU A 73 -6.95 13.19 27.25
N GLN A 74 -6.93 11.99 26.65
CA GLN A 74 -5.98 10.94 27.01
C GLN A 74 -4.53 11.40 26.78
N THR A 75 -4.29 12.16 25.70
CA THR A 75 -2.97 12.72 25.41
C THR A 75 -2.54 13.71 26.50
N ALA A 76 -3.45 14.58 26.95
CA ALA A 76 -3.18 15.49 28.07
C ALA A 76 -2.89 14.73 29.38
N THR A 77 -3.66 13.68 29.69
CA THR A 77 -3.41 12.84 30.88
C THR A 77 -2.05 12.13 30.81
N VAL A 78 -1.70 11.54 29.65
CA VAL A 78 -0.39 10.90 29.45
C VAL A 78 0.76 11.89 29.67
N ARG A 79 0.63 13.12 29.17
CA ARG A 79 1.65 14.18 29.35
C ARG A 79 1.79 14.58 30.81
N GLN A 80 0.69 14.83 31.50
CA GLN A 80 0.69 15.20 32.91
C GLN A 80 1.35 14.11 33.76
N ARG A 81 0.97 12.84 33.54
CA ARG A 81 1.52 11.70 34.28
C ARG A 81 2.99 11.44 33.96
N ALA A 82 3.39 11.61 32.70
CA ALA A 82 4.80 11.55 32.31
C ALA A 82 5.63 12.68 32.95
N ALA A 83 5.08 13.89 33.08
CA ALA A 83 5.72 15.02 33.75
C ALA A 83 5.79 14.84 35.27
N ALA A 84 4.82 14.15 35.87
CA ALA A 84 4.86 13.72 37.27
C ALA A 84 5.91 12.62 37.57
N GLY A 85 6.64 12.15 36.54
CA GLY A 85 7.74 11.21 36.70
C GLY A 85 7.34 9.73 36.56
N GLU A 86 6.11 9.43 36.15
CA GLU A 86 5.68 8.04 36.00
C GLU A 86 6.49 7.28 34.92
N PRO A 87 6.78 5.98 35.14
CA PRO A 87 7.52 5.19 34.17
C PRO A 87 6.81 5.10 32.82
N LYS A 88 7.46 5.61 31.77
CA LYS A 88 6.96 5.64 30.39
C LYS A 88 6.53 4.27 29.86
N ALA A 89 7.20 3.19 30.29
CA ALA A 89 6.86 1.83 29.90
C ALA A 89 5.55 1.34 30.54
N GLN A 90 5.24 1.78 31.77
CA GLN A 90 3.99 1.48 32.45
C GLN A 90 2.84 2.25 31.80
N LEU A 91 3.01 3.56 31.58
CA LEU A 91 2.03 4.40 30.88
C LEU A 91 1.70 3.84 29.49
N ALA A 92 2.70 3.43 28.71
CA ALA A 92 2.44 2.87 27.38
C ALA A 92 1.54 1.63 27.44
N ARG A 93 1.78 0.72 28.40
CA ARG A 93 0.94 -0.49 28.59
C ARG A 93 -0.47 -0.15 29.03
N GLU A 94 -0.62 0.78 29.97
CA GLU A 94 -1.91 1.20 30.51
C GLU A 94 -2.79 1.84 29.44
N PHE A 95 -2.21 2.70 28.61
CA PHE A 95 -2.91 3.36 27.50
C PHE A 95 -2.98 2.48 26.24
N GLY A 96 -2.50 1.23 26.28
CA GLY A 96 -2.58 0.28 25.18
C GLY A 96 -1.77 0.69 23.93
N ILE A 97 -0.72 1.49 24.09
CA ILE A 97 0.11 1.99 22.99
C ILE A 97 1.56 1.50 23.09
N SER A 98 2.29 1.53 21.97
CA SER A 98 3.72 1.24 22.00
C SER A 98 4.48 2.35 22.74
N ARG A 99 5.66 2.02 23.28
CA ARG A 99 6.56 3.03 23.87
C ARG A 99 6.93 4.12 22.87
N GLU A 100 7.08 3.76 21.59
CA GLU A 100 7.37 4.72 20.53
C GLU A 100 6.21 5.70 20.33
N THR A 101 4.97 5.21 20.25
CA THR A 101 3.78 6.06 20.16
C THR A 101 3.67 7.00 21.37
N LEU A 102 4.00 6.51 22.58
CA LEU A 102 4.04 7.35 23.77
C LEU A 102 5.08 8.48 23.63
N TYR A 103 6.30 8.17 23.20
CA TYR A 103 7.30 9.19 22.94
C TYR A 103 6.88 10.21 21.88
N GLN A 104 6.16 9.79 20.84
CA GLN A 104 5.62 10.73 19.85
C GLN A 104 4.65 11.73 20.51
N TYR A 105 3.71 11.27 21.33
CA TYR A 105 2.79 12.17 22.06
C TYR A 105 3.47 13.12 23.05
N LEU A 106 4.62 12.71 23.60
CA LEU A 106 5.44 13.53 24.50
C LEU A 106 6.38 14.49 23.76
N ARG A 107 6.70 14.23 22.48
CA ARG A 107 7.59 15.07 21.66
C ARG A 107 6.83 16.16 20.91
N THR A 108 5.56 15.95 20.62
CA THR A 108 4.71 16.95 19.97
C THR A 108 4.32 18.04 20.97
N ASP A 109 5.24 18.94 21.30
CA ASP A 109 4.91 20.31 21.68
C ASP A 109 4.67 21.09 20.37
N ASP A 110 3.56 21.82 20.32
CA ASP A 110 2.84 22.41 19.16
C ASP A 110 1.85 21.49 18.41
#